data_AF-A0A8H4QIS8-F1
#
_entry.id   AF-A0A8H4QIS8-F1
#
_cell.length_a   1.000
_cell.length_b   1.000
_cell.length_c   1.000
_cell.angle_alpha   90.00
_cell.angle_beta   90.00
_cell.angle_gamma   90.00
#
_symmetry.space_group_name_H-M   'P 1'
#
loop_
_entity.id
_entity.type
_entity.pdbx_description
1 polymer ?
#
loop_
_entity_poly.entity_id
_entity_poly.type
_entity_poly.pdbx_seq_one_letter_code
_entity_poly.pdbx_strand_id
1 'polypeptide(L)'
;MHSSNRDGATREVNLNTLRRVNTEKELIDFVFPVDVLNNPVLCKKRLIITAAPDQVHMYNERIIGLLPGVSRECFAAHSLEPAGFRSPYYREQDILELVPELNPSGFAPSKLIVKTGAVYRLMKNLPGVERGLFKGAHVIVTEQRSNILLVIKLVKEDGTVEDGEGTLLPRVNFTYDLPSGHTMVRRQFPLEPTYTVMLSEYEDKLGVERVGIDLWNQPLSQAQAQLQPVLSRIRSIKDDVAILSRQ
;
A
#
# COMPACT_ATOMS: atom_id res chain seq x y z
N MET A 1 -20.92 -11.43 43.71
CA MET A 1 -19.65 -11.06 43.06
C MET A 1 -19.19 -12.26 42.24
N HIS A 2 -19.42 -12.23 40.92
CA HIS A 2 -18.86 -13.21 39.98
C HIS A 2 -17.97 -12.42 39.04
N SER A 3 -16.68 -12.38 39.36
CA SER A 3 -15.64 -11.89 38.47
C SER A 3 -15.44 -12.93 37.38
N SER A 4 -15.98 -12.67 36.19
CA SER A 4 -15.67 -13.42 34.99
C SER A 4 -14.20 -13.22 34.64
N ASN A 5 -13.36 -14.24 34.85
CA ASN A 5 -12.07 -14.36 34.19
C ASN A 5 -12.33 -14.42 32.67
N ARG A 6 -12.00 -13.34 31.95
CA ARG A 6 -11.71 -13.43 30.52
C ARG A 6 -10.20 -13.56 30.39
N ASP A 7 -9.69 -14.77 30.58
CA ASP A 7 -8.38 -15.15 30.06
C ASP A 7 -8.50 -15.26 28.54
N GLY A 8 -8.40 -14.12 27.87
CA GLY A 8 -8.15 -14.06 26.43
C GLY A 8 -6.68 -14.38 26.20
N ALA A 9 -6.30 -15.66 26.27
CA ALA A 9 -4.96 -16.08 25.89
C ALA A 9 -4.74 -15.71 24.41
N THR A 10 -3.95 -14.65 24.17
CA THR A 10 -3.50 -14.29 22.83
C THR A 10 -2.76 -15.50 22.26
N ARG A 11 -3.27 -16.07 21.18
CA ARG A 11 -2.64 -17.20 20.47
C ARG A 11 -1.26 -16.76 20.00
N GLU A 12 -0.22 -17.17 20.70
CA GLU A 12 1.15 -16.91 20.28
C GLU A 12 1.51 -17.83 19.11
N VAL A 13 1.92 -17.22 17.99
CA VAL A 13 2.27 -17.95 16.77
C VAL A 13 3.78 -17.99 16.61
N ASN A 14 4.38 -19.17 16.62
CA ASN A 14 5.82 -19.32 16.36
C ASN A 14 6.10 -19.19 14.85
N LEU A 15 6.89 -18.19 14.45
CA LEU A 15 7.21 -17.99 13.03
C LEU A 15 7.93 -19.18 12.37
N ASN A 16 8.60 -20.02 13.14
CA ASN A 16 9.29 -21.21 12.62
C ASN A 16 8.34 -22.32 12.15
N THR A 17 7.07 -22.30 12.58
CA THR A 17 6.07 -23.31 12.18
C THR A 17 5.27 -22.90 10.95
N LEU A 18 5.49 -21.69 10.43
CA LEU A 18 4.82 -21.20 9.24
C LEU A 18 5.23 -21.98 7.99
N ARG A 19 4.32 -22.04 7.01
CA ARG A 19 4.63 -22.54 5.68
C ARG A 19 5.77 -21.71 5.09
N ARG A 20 6.86 -22.36 4.70
CA ARG A 20 7.98 -21.69 4.02
C ARG A 20 7.80 -21.71 2.51
N VAL A 21 8.21 -20.60 1.90
CA VAL A 21 8.41 -20.47 0.45
C VAL A 21 9.85 -20.04 0.20
N ASN A 22 10.37 -20.34 -0.98
CA ASN A 22 11.80 -20.16 -1.30
C ASN A 22 12.06 -18.97 -2.22
N THR A 23 11.01 -18.44 -2.86
CA THR A 23 11.14 -17.33 -3.81
C THR A 23 10.02 -16.32 -3.62
N GLU A 24 10.27 -15.07 -4.02
CA GLU A 24 9.25 -14.01 -4.10
C GLU A 24 8.07 -14.44 -4.96
N LYS A 25 8.33 -15.18 -6.06
CA LYS A 25 7.28 -15.68 -6.95
C LYS A 25 6.36 -16.66 -6.23
N GLU A 26 6.92 -17.62 -5.49
CA GLU A 26 6.12 -18.55 -4.68
C GLU A 26 5.30 -17.81 -3.62
N LEU A 27 5.85 -16.76 -3.01
CA LEU A 27 5.13 -15.93 -2.06
C LEU A 27 3.95 -15.19 -2.73
N ILE A 28 4.20 -14.56 -3.89
CA ILE A 28 3.15 -13.90 -4.68
C ILE A 28 2.08 -14.89 -5.11
N ASP A 29 2.44 -16.06 -5.65
CA ASP A 29 1.49 -17.06 -6.12
C ASP A 29 0.64 -17.62 -4.96
N PHE A 30 1.20 -17.71 -3.75
CA PHE A 30 0.47 -18.11 -2.55
C PHE A 30 -0.57 -17.08 -2.12
N VAL A 31 -0.18 -15.79 -2.07
CA VAL A 31 -1.04 -14.71 -1.59
C VAL A 31 -2.02 -14.27 -2.68
N PHE A 32 -1.57 -14.05 -3.90
CA PHE A 32 -2.33 -13.52 -5.01
C PHE A 32 -2.25 -14.45 -6.23
N PRO A 33 -2.88 -15.63 -6.18
CA PRO A 33 -3.01 -16.47 -7.37
C PRO A 33 -3.86 -15.78 -8.44
N VAL A 34 -3.76 -16.23 -9.69
CA VAL A 34 -4.36 -15.56 -10.87
C VAL A 34 -5.87 -15.34 -10.75
N ASP A 35 -6.60 -16.28 -10.16
CA ASP A 35 -8.04 -16.20 -9.92
C ASP A 35 -8.41 -15.09 -8.91
N VAL A 36 -7.51 -14.83 -7.95
CA VAL A 36 -7.67 -13.79 -6.94
C VAL A 36 -7.25 -12.43 -7.48
N LEU A 37 -6.16 -12.35 -8.25
CA LEU A 37 -5.67 -11.10 -8.83
C LEU A 37 -6.74 -10.38 -9.63
N ASN A 38 -7.55 -11.11 -10.38
CA ASN A 38 -8.64 -10.55 -11.18
C ASN A 38 -9.90 -10.19 -10.36
N ASN A 39 -9.86 -10.36 -9.03
CA ASN A 39 -10.97 -10.05 -8.13
C ASN A 39 -10.54 -9.00 -7.07
N PRO A 40 -10.83 -7.72 -7.32
CA PRO A 40 -10.48 -6.61 -6.42
C PRO A 40 -10.89 -6.79 -4.96
N VAL A 41 -12.05 -7.40 -4.72
CA VAL A 41 -12.60 -7.65 -3.38
C VAL A 41 -11.76 -8.69 -2.65
N LEU A 42 -11.33 -9.74 -3.35
CA LEU A 42 -10.45 -10.75 -2.78
C LEU A 42 -9.05 -10.18 -2.55
N CYS A 43 -8.52 -9.37 -3.47
CA CYS A 43 -7.22 -8.71 -3.30
C CYS A 43 -7.16 -7.88 -2.01
N LYS A 44 -8.21 -7.13 -1.69
CA LYS A 44 -8.29 -6.31 -0.46
C LYS A 44 -8.10 -7.12 0.83
N LYS A 45 -8.47 -8.41 0.81
CA LYS A 45 -8.38 -9.31 1.97
C LYS A 45 -7.01 -9.99 2.09
N ARG A 46 -6.03 -9.59 1.30
CA ARG A 46 -4.73 -10.27 1.21
C ARG A 46 -3.60 -9.27 1.19
N LEU A 47 -2.48 -9.67 1.77
CA LEU A 47 -1.39 -8.74 2.04
C LEU A 47 -0.06 -9.45 2.02
N ILE A 48 0.95 -8.83 1.41
CA ILE A 48 2.35 -9.15 1.68
C ILE A 48 2.89 -8.13 2.68
N ILE A 49 3.59 -8.59 3.70
CA ILE A 49 4.26 -7.75 4.70
C ILE A 49 5.77 -7.93 4.52
N THR A 50 6.50 -6.82 4.40
CA THR A 50 7.96 -6.83 4.25
C THR A 50 8.64 -6.00 5.33
N ALA A 51 9.93 -6.25 5.57
CA ALA A 51 10.72 -5.44 6.49
C ALA A 51 11.28 -4.16 5.85
N ALA A 52 11.44 -4.13 4.53
CA ALA A 52 12.18 -3.07 3.83
C ALA A 52 11.29 -2.26 2.84
N PRO A 53 11.43 -0.91 2.80
CA PRO A 53 10.61 -0.05 1.93
C PRO A 53 10.79 -0.33 0.43
N ASP A 54 12.00 -0.66 -0.01
CA ASP A 54 12.34 -1.01 -1.39
C ASP A 54 11.59 -2.29 -1.84
N GLN A 55 11.47 -3.28 -0.96
CA GLN A 55 10.68 -4.49 -1.22
C GLN A 55 9.19 -4.18 -1.40
N VAL A 56 8.63 -3.19 -0.68
CA VAL A 56 7.22 -2.79 -0.86
C VAL A 56 6.95 -2.33 -2.28
N HIS A 57 7.83 -1.48 -2.82
CA HIS A 57 7.73 -1.01 -4.19
C HIS A 57 7.85 -2.18 -5.18
N MET A 58 8.89 -3.00 -5.02
CA MET A 58 9.16 -4.16 -5.88
C MET A 58 7.97 -5.14 -5.95
N TYR A 59 7.42 -5.56 -4.80
CA TYR A 59 6.29 -6.49 -4.78
C TYR A 59 5.04 -5.87 -5.40
N ASN A 60 4.73 -4.62 -5.07
CA ASN A 60 3.55 -3.94 -5.64
C ASN A 60 3.67 -3.83 -7.18
N GLU A 61 4.85 -3.44 -7.71
CA GLU A 61 5.07 -3.39 -9.16
C GLU A 61 4.93 -4.77 -9.80
N ARG A 62 5.51 -5.81 -9.20
CA ARG A 62 5.45 -7.18 -9.70
C ARG A 62 4.03 -7.72 -9.73
N ILE A 63 3.28 -7.53 -8.64
CA ILE A 63 1.88 -7.98 -8.50
C ILE A 63 0.98 -7.24 -9.50
N ILE A 64 1.12 -5.92 -9.60
CA ILE A 64 0.35 -5.11 -10.57
C ILE A 64 0.69 -5.53 -12.01
N GLY A 65 1.96 -5.87 -12.28
CA GLY A 65 2.42 -6.34 -13.58
C GLY A 65 1.78 -7.66 -14.04
N LEU A 66 1.33 -8.50 -13.09
CA LEU A 66 0.64 -9.76 -13.40
C LEU A 66 -0.82 -9.56 -13.85
N LEU A 67 -1.42 -8.40 -13.56
CA LEU A 67 -2.79 -8.12 -13.95
C LEU A 67 -2.91 -7.91 -15.46
N PRO A 68 -4.02 -8.36 -16.08
CA PRO A 68 -4.37 -7.93 -17.43
C PRO A 68 -4.67 -6.42 -17.44
N GLY A 69 -4.65 -5.82 -18.62
CA GLY A 69 -5.08 -4.43 -18.82
C GLY A 69 -3.96 -3.43 -19.08
N VAL A 70 -4.35 -2.18 -19.29
CA VAL A 70 -3.47 -1.09 -19.70
C VAL A 70 -2.67 -0.61 -18.50
N SER A 71 -1.34 -0.56 -18.66
CA SER A 71 -0.40 -0.02 -17.67
C SER A 71 0.15 1.31 -18.16
N ARG A 72 0.37 2.25 -17.24
CA ARG A 72 1.01 3.52 -17.51
C ARG A 72 1.86 3.98 -16.34
N GLU A 73 3.08 4.39 -16.63
CA GLU A 73 3.91 5.11 -15.67
C GLU A 73 3.48 6.59 -15.62
N CYS A 74 3.16 7.05 -14.41
CA CYS A 74 2.75 8.41 -14.14
C CYS A 74 3.83 9.10 -13.30
N PHE A 75 4.64 9.95 -13.94
CA PHE A 75 5.61 10.80 -13.25
C PHE A 75 4.92 12.00 -12.63
N ALA A 76 5.26 12.31 -11.38
CA ALA A 76 4.74 13.47 -10.68
C ALA A 76 5.36 14.76 -11.23
N ALA A 77 4.57 15.84 -11.21
CA ALA A 77 5.11 17.18 -11.43
C ALA A 77 5.52 17.79 -10.09
N HIS A 78 6.66 18.49 -10.07
CA HIS A 78 7.25 19.05 -8.86
C HIS A 78 7.36 20.57 -8.96
N SER A 79 7.14 21.25 -7.85
CA SER A 79 7.44 22.68 -7.68
C SER A 79 7.78 22.97 -6.23
N LEU A 80 8.38 24.13 -5.96
CA LEU A 80 8.56 24.65 -4.61
C LEU A 80 7.62 25.83 -4.41
N GLU A 81 6.98 25.88 -3.24
CA GLU A 81 6.35 27.10 -2.75
C GLU A 81 7.40 27.98 -2.06
N PRO A 82 7.29 29.32 -2.17
CA PRO A 82 8.27 30.22 -1.59
C PRO A 82 8.35 30.07 -0.07
N ALA A 83 9.56 29.84 0.45
CA ALA A 83 9.81 29.88 1.88
C ALA A 83 9.60 31.31 2.40
N GLY A 84 8.84 31.48 3.49
CA GLY A 84 8.71 32.76 4.20
C GLY A 84 10.04 33.26 4.77
N PHE A 85 10.99 32.34 5.00
CA PHE A 85 12.38 32.61 5.34
C PHE A 85 13.29 31.82 4.40
N ARG A 86 14.06 32.52 3.56
CA ARG A 86 15.02 31.89 2.65
C ARG A 86 16.34 31.68 3.39
N SER A 87 16.70 30.42 3.65
CA SER A 87 18.02 30.09 4.18
C SER A 87 19.11 30.54 3.20
N PRO A 88 20.15 31.28 3.65
CA PRO A 88 21.26 31.66 2.77
C PRO A 88 22.13 30.47 2.35
N TYR A 89 21.95 29.30 3.00
CA TYR A 89 22.73 28.10 2.78
C TYR A 89 22.16 27.19 1.68
N TYR A 90 20.90 27.38 1.28
CA TYR A 90 20.25 26.55 0.27
C TYR A 90 19.83 27.39 -0.94
N ARG A 91 20.30 27.02 -2.13
CA ARG A 91 19.78 27.59 -3.38
C ARG A 91 18.53 26.81 -3.80
N GLU A 92 17.56 27.53 -4.34
CA GLU A 92 16.28 26.94 -4.75
C GLU A 92 16.45 25.90 -5.86
N GLN A 93 17.38 26.14 -6.80
CA GLN A 93 17.72 25.16 -7.85
C GLN A 93 18.26 23.85 -7.28
N ASP A 94 19.20 23.93 -6.33
CA ASP A 94 19.80 22.74 -5.70
C ASP A 94 18.73 21.90 -4.98
N ILE A 95 17.72 22.54 -4.39
CA ILE A 95 16.59 21.85 -3.76
C ILE A 95 15.69 21.19 -4.82
N LEU A 96 15.38 21.89 -5.91
CA LEU A 96 14.53 21.38 -6.99
C LEU A 96 15.11 20.13 -7.65
N GLU A 97 16.43 20.01 -7.75
CA GLU A 97 17.10 18.82 -8.28
C GLU A 97 16.94 17.59 -7.38
N LEU A 98 16.85 17.77 -6.06
CA LEU A 98 16.69 16.68 -5.09
C LEU A 98 15.23 16.24 -4.91
N VAL A 99 14.28 17.14 -5.16
CA VAL A 99 12.83 16.92 -4.96
C VAL A 99 12.27 15.65 -5.64
N PRO A 100 12.66 15.27 -6.87
CA PRO A 100 12.20 14.04 -7.51
C PRO A 100 12.63 12.76 -6.78
N GLU A 101 13.77 12.79 -6.07
CA GLU A 101 14.31 11.65 -5.32
C GLU A 101 13.69 11.52 -3.93
N LEU A 102 13.19 12.62 -3.36
CA LEU A 102 12.54 12.63 -2.05
C LEU A 102 11.18 11.91 -2.11
N ASN A 103 11.06 10.74 -1.48
CA ASN A 103 9.79 10.03 -1.31
C ASN A 103 9.51 9.78 0.18
N PRO A 104 9.04 10.81 0.92
CA PRO A 104 8.65 10.62 2.32
C PRO A 104 7.57 9.55 2.46
N SER A 105 7.59 8.77 3.55
CA SER A 105 6.54 7.78 3.83
C SER A 105 5.16 8.47 3.92
N GLY A 106 4.13 7.81 3.40
CA GLY A 106 2.76 8.33 3.33
C GLY A 106 2.55 9.49 2.34
N PHE A 107 3.57 9.84 1.55
CA PHE A 107 3.51 10.86 0.51
C PHE A 107 3.40 10.22 -0.88
N ALA A 108 2.71 10.89 -1.81
CA ALA A 108 2.53 10.32 -3.15
C ALA A 108 3.88 10.11 -3.85
N PRO A 109 4.13 8.96 -4.48
CA PRO A 109 5.44 8.66 -5.05
C PRO A 109 5.74 9.53 -6.28
N SER A 110 7.01 9.82 -6.51
CA SER A 110 7.45 10.56 -7.70
C SER A 110 7.17 9.79 -9.00
N LYS A 111 7.19 8.45 -8.95
CA LYS A 111 6.74 7.55 -10.02
C LYS A 111 5.63 6.65 -9.50
N LEU A 112 4.49 6.63 -10.19
CA LEU A 112 3.37 5.74 -9.89
C LEU A 112 3.03 4.89 -11.11
N ILE A 113 2.98 3.56 -10.96
CA ILE A 113 2.44 2.67 -11.99
C ILE A 113 0.92 2.55 -11.80
N VAL A 114 0.17 3.03 -12.79
CA VAL A 114 -1.28 2.92 -12.85
C VAL A 114 -1.67 1.83 -13.83
N LYS A 115 -2.47 0.87 -13.38
CA LYS A 115 -2.93 -0.28 -14.16
C LYS A 115 -4.44 -0.41 -14.04
N THR A 116 -5.14 -0.56 -15.17
CA THR A 116 -6.58 -0.85 -15.16
C THR A 116 -6.84 -2.21 -14.52
N GLY A 117 -7.83 -2.30 -13.64
CA GLY A 117 -8.16 -3.51 -12.88
C GLY A 117 -7.39 -3.66 -11.56
N ALA A 118 -6.32 -2.88 -11.34
CA ALA A 118 -5.58 -2.93 -10.09
C ALA A 118 -6.30 -2.17 -8.96
N VAL A 119 -6.16 -2.69 -7.74
CA VAL A 119 -6.62 -2.08 -6.49
C VAL A 119 -5.58 -1.10 -5.95
N TYR A 120 -6.06 0.07 -5.53
CA TYR A 120 -5.28 1.12 -4.89
C TYR A 120 -6.04 1.66 -3.67
N ARG A 121 -5.33 2.34 -2.77
CA ARG A 121 -5.89 3.13 -1.68
C ARG A 121 -5.88 4.60 -2.03
N LEU A 122 -6.95 5.30 -1.68
CA LEU A 122 -6.99 6.75 -1.76
C LEU A 122 -6.06 7.37 -0.70
N MET A 123 -5.16 8.25 -1.13
CA MET A 123 -4.26 8.97 -0.23
C MET A 123 -4.87 10.25 0.35
N LYS A 124 -6.00 10.72 -0.21
CA LYS A 124 -6.74 11.91 0.22
C LYS A 124 -8.25 11.67 0.16
N ASN A 125 -8.99 12.45 0.94
CA ASN A 125 -10.44 12.55 0.76
C ASN A 125 -10.74 13.18 -0.60
N LEU A 126 -11.68 12.61 -1.33
CA LEU A 126 -12.20 13.16 -2.58
C LEU A 126 -13.61 13.74 -2.36
N PRO A 127 -14.13 14.55 -3.28
CA PRO A 127 -15.55 14.88 -3.29
C PRO A 127 -16.39 13.60 -3.28
N GLY A 128 -17.41 13.52 -2.41
CA GLY A 128 -18.20 12.31 -2.24
C GLY A 128 -17.77 11.41 -1.08
N VAL A 129 -17.21 11.98 0.00
CA VAL A 129 -16.85 11.24 1.22
C VAL A 129 -18.04 10.49 1.80
N GLU A 130 -19.24 11.07 1.74
CA GLU A 130 -20.50 10.47 2.15
C GLU A 130 -20.86 9.18 1.38
N ARG A 131 -20.24 8.99 0.20
CA ARG A 131 -20.36 7.78 -0.61
C ARG A 131 -19.23 6.78 -0.38
N GLY A 132 -18.27 7.11 0.49
CA GLY A 132 -17.13 6.25 0.82
C GLY A 132 -15.78 6.65 0.18
N LEU A 133 -15.68 7.79 -0.50
CA LEU A 133 -14.43 8.25 -1.13
C LEU A 133 -13.51 9.01 -0.15
N PHE A 134 -13.18 8.38 0.97
CA PHE A 134 -12.28 8.93 2.00
C PHE A 134 -10.84 8.39 1.86
N LYS A 135 -9.87 9.08 2.47
CA LYS A 135 -8.49 8.61 2.58
C LYS A 135 -8.46 7.24 3.24
N GLY A 136 -7.91 6.24 2.56
CA GLY A 136 -7.90 4.87 3.04
C GLY A 136 -8.87 3.94 2.31
N ALA A 137 -9.84 4.49 1.59
CA ALA A 137 -10.77 3.69 0.80
C ALA A 137 -10.06 2.96 -0.34
N HIS A 138 -10.45 1.71 -0.57
CA HIS A 138 -9.93 0.90 -1.67
C HIS A 138 -10.72 1.21 -2.94
N VAL A 139 -10.01 1.43 -4.04
CA VAL A 139 -10.59 1.75 -5.34
C VAL A 139 -9.91 0.93 -6.42
N ILE A 140 -10.63 0.64 -7.49
CA ILE A 140 -10.06 0.09 -8.72
C ILE A 140 -9.96 1.17 -9.78
N VAL A 141 -8.90 1.14 -10.57
CA VAL A 141 -8.83 1.97 -11.79
C VAL A 141 -9.53 1.21 -12.91
N THR A 142 -10.62 1.74 -13.44
CA THR A 142 -11.37 1.11 -14.54
C THR A 142 -10.94 1.62 -15.91
N GLU A 143 -10.51 2.87 -15.99
CA GLU A 143 -10.16 3.52 -17.25
C GLU A 143 -9.05 4.57 -17.06
N GLN A 144 -8.17 4.70 -18.05
CA GLN A 144 -7.13 5.73 -18.09
C GLN A 144 -7.39 6.77 -19.20
N ARG A 145 -8.37 7.65 -19.00
CA ARG A 145 -8.86 8.62 -20.00
C ARG A 145 -7.77 9.51 -20.60
N SER A 146 -6.86 10.01 -19.77
CA SER A 146 -5.73 10.84 -20.23
C SER A 146 -4.59 10.80 -19.21
N ASN A 147 -3.47 11.48 -19.49
CA ASN A 147 -2.34 11.56 -18.57
C ASN A 147 -2.67 12.23 -17.21
N ILE A 148 -3.77 12.97 -17.14
CA ILE A 148 -4.17 13.75 -15.97
C ILE A 148 -5.50 13.27 -15.33
N LEU A 149 -6.17 12.28 -15.94
CA LEU A 149 -7.50 11.86 -15.54
C LEU A 149 -7.67 10.34 -15.64
N LEU A 150 -8.07 9.73 -14.53
CA LEU A 150 -8.47 8.32 -14.44
C LEU A 150 -9.97 8.22 -14.15
N VAL A 151 -10.54 7.04 -14.39
CA VAL A 151 -11.83 6.65 -13.82
C VAL A 151 -11.57 5.57 -12.78
N ILE A 152 -12.14 5.76 -11.60
CA ILE A 152 -12.03 4.83 -10.49
C ILE A 152 -13.39 4.34 -10.02
N LYS A 153 -13.41 3.20 -9.36
CA LYS A 153 -14.58 2.65 -8.69
C LYS A 153 -14.27 2.22 -7.26
N LEU A 154 -15.13 2.55 -6.31
CA LEU A 154 -15.01 2.11 -4.92
C LEU A 154 -15.14 0.58 -4.78
N VAL A 155 -14.21 -0.02 -4.02
CA VAL A 155 -14.33 -1.39 -3.50
C VAL A 155 -14.92 -1.30 -2.10
N LYS A 156 -16.20 -1.66 -1.99
CA LYS A 156 -17.01 -1.52 -0.77
C LYS A 156 -16.63 -2.56 0.29
N GLU A 157 -16.98 -2.28 1.54
CA GLU A 157 -16.74 -3.19 2.67
C GLU A 157 -17.59 -4.46 2.61
N ASP A 158 -18.77 -4.40 1.97
CA ASP A 158 -19.66 -5.55 1.77
C ASP A 158 -19.13 -6.58 0.75
N GLY A 159 -17.95 -6.33 0.18
CA GLY A 159 -17.33 -7.20 -0.80
C GLY A 159 -17.87 -7.03 -2.21
N THR A 160 -18.36 -5.84 -2.55
CA THR A 160 -18.76 -5.47 -3.92
C THR A 160 -17.94 -4.31 -4.45
N VAL A 161 -17.98 -4.12 -5.77
CA VAL A 161 -17.47 -2.91 -6.43
C VAL A 161 -18.67 -2.02 -6.74
N GLU A 162 -18.51 -0.69 -6.65
CA GLU A 162 -19.59 0.22 -7.02
C GLU A 162 -20.08 0.01 -8.47
N ASP A 163 -21.39 0.16 -8.64
CA ASP A 163 -22.03 0.10 -9.95
C ASP A 163 -21.93 1.45 -10.68
N GLY A 164 -22.24 1.46 -11.98
CA GLY A 164 -22.30 2.68 -12.79
C GLY A 164 -20.99 3.07 -13.48
N GLU A 165 -20.83 4.35 -13.83
CA GLU A 165 -19.72 4.85 -14.67
C GLU A 165 -18.40 5.05 -13.92
N GLY A 166 -18.44 5.15 -12.59
CA GLY A 166 -17.28 5.44 -11.75
C GLY A 166 -17.02 6.94 -11.52
N THR A 167 -16.03 7.23 -10.69
CA THR A 167 -15.62 8.59 -10.32
C THR A 167 -14.39 9.03 -11.12
N LEU A 168 -14.41 10.26 -11.62
CA LEU A 168 -13.24 10.89 -12.24
C LEU A 168 -12.20 11.24 -11.18
N LEU A 169 -10.98 10.73 -11.36
CA LEU A 169 -9.85 11.00 -10.47
C LEU A 169 -8.78 11.84 -11.19
N PRO A 170 -8.67 13.14 -10.89
CA PRO A 170 -7.59 13.97 -11.39
C PRO A 170 -6.32 13.80 -10.53
N ARG A 171 -5.18 14.30 -11.05
CA ARG A 171 -3.99 14.53 -10.22
C ARG A 171 -4.22 15.69 -9.25
N VAL A 172 -3.76 15.55 -8.02
CA VAL A 172 -3.88 16.54 -6.94
C VAL A 172 -2.51 16.92 -6.40
N ASN A 173 -2.42 18.09 -5.75
CA ASN A 173 -1.19 18.54 -5.12
C ASN A 173 -1.03 17.91 -3.73
N PHE A 174 0.18 17.45 -3.44
CA PHE A 174 0.65 17.03 -2.12
C PHE A 174 1.74 18.01 -1.68
N THR A 175 1.75 18.37 -0.41
CA THR A 175 2.70 19.35 0.14
C THR A 175 3.54 18.72 1.24
N TYR A 176 4.85 19.00 1.25
CA TYR A 176 5.77 18.49 2.24
C TYR A 176 6.79 19.58 2.60
N ASP A 177 6.90 19.90 3.89
CA ASP A 177 7.83 20.91 4.36
C ASP A 177 9.24 20.34 4.44
N LEU A 178 10.17 21.00 3.76
CA LEU A 178 11.57 20.60 3.71
C LEU A 178 12.36 21.22 4.86
N PRO A 179 13.43 20.57 5.35
CA PRO A 179 14.33 21.15 6.35
C PRO A 179 14.94 22.51 5.94
N SER A 180 14.98 22.81 4.63
CA SER A 180 15.45 24.08 4.11
C SER A 180 14.48 25.26 4.33
N GLY A 181 13.27 25.00 4.85
CA GLY A 181 12.19 25.97 5.03
C GLY A 181 11.27 26.16 3.83
N HIS A 182 11.55 25.48 2.71
CA HIS A 182 10.69 25.47 1.53
C HIS A 182 9.61 24.40 1.66
N THR A 183 8.47 24.60 0.99
CA THR A 183 7.45 23.57 0.86
C THR A 183 7.51 22.95 -0.53
N MET A 184 7.79 21.66 -0.59
CA MET A 184 7.71 20.87 -1.82
C MET A 184 6.25 20.62 -2.17
N VAL A 185 5.87 20.95 -3.41
CA VAL A 185 4.58 20.60 -3.99
C VAL A 185 4.78 19.51 -5.03
N ARG A 186 4.08 18.40 -4.86
CA ARG A 186 4.05 17.26 -5.79
C ARG A 186 2.65 17.05 -6.34
N ARG A 187 2.47 17.14 -7.65
CA ARG A 187 1.20 16.88 -8.31
C ARG A 187 1.15 15.46 -8.89
N GLN A 188 0.30 14.61 -8.30
CA GLN A 188 0.18 13.18 -8.65
C GLN A 188 -1.25 12.67 -8.42
N PHE A 189 -1.63 11.54 -9.01
CA PHE A 189 -2.86 10.84 -8.62
C PHE A 189 -2.78 10.43 -7.15
N PRO A 190 -3.83 10.63 -6.35
CA PRO A 190 -3.82 10.29 -4.93
C PRO A 190 -4.09 8.79 -4.71
N LEU A 191 -3.26 7.94 -5.34
CA LEU A 191 -3.36 6.49 -5.30
C LEU A 191 -2.07 5.87 -4.77
N GLU A 192 -2.23 4.88 -3.90
CA GLU A 192 -1.17 4.06 -3.34
C GLU A 192 -1.49 2.58 -3.57
N PRO A 193 -0.62 1.77 -4.21
CA PRO A 193 -0.78 0.32 -4.28
C PRO A 193 -0.90 -0.32 -2.89
N THR A 194 -1.78 -1.32 -2.72
CA THR A 194 -2.08 -1.91 -1.39
C THR A 194 -1.74 -3.37 -1.24
N TYR A 195 -1.09 -4.01 -2.22
CA TYR A 195 -0.82 -5.45 -2.17
C TYR A 195 0.27 -5.80 -1.16
N THR A 196 1.17 -4.85 -0.93
CA THR A 196 2.30 -5.00 -0.03
C THR A 196 2.44 -3.78 0.87
N VAL A 197 2.78 -4.00 2.14
CA VAL A 197 3.08 -2.94 3.12
C VAL A 197 4.31 -3.29 3.95
N MET A 198 4.87 -2.27 4.60
CA MET A 198 5.92 -2.48 5.59
C MET A 198 5.37 -3.08 6.88
N LEU A 199 6.25 -3.76 7.62
CA LEU A 199 5.98 -4.30 8.95
C LEU A 199 5.56 -3.21 9.95
N SER A 200 6.00 -1.97 9.77
CA SER A 200 5.59 -0.82 10.60
C SER A 200 4.23 -0.23 10.23
N GLU A 201 3.62 -0.65 9.13
CA GLU A 201 2.46 0.02 8.52
C GLU A 201 1.24 -0.91 8.38
N TYR A 202 1.35 -2.19 8.74
CA TYR A 202 0.27 -3.14 8.54
C TYR A 202 -0.80 -3.10 9.65
N GLU A 203 -0.51 -2.53 10.82
CA GLU A 203 -1.38 -2.66 12.01
C GLU A 203 -2.78 -2.05 11.78
N ASP A 204 -2.87 -1.05 10.90
CA ASP A 204 -4.12 -0.40 10.47
C ASP A 204 -4.96 -1.26 9.50
N LYS A 205 -4.42 -2.38 9.01
CA LYS A 205 -5.10 -3.27 8.05
C LYS A 205 -6.05 -4.20 8.78
N LEU A 206 -7.33 -4.07 8.45
CA LEU A 206 -8.42 -4.90 8.96
C LEU A 206 -8.89 -5.88 7.89
N GLY A 207 -9.48 -7.00 8.32
CA GLY A 207 -10.11 -7.97 7.41
C GLY A 207 -9.15 -8.74 6.50
N VAL A 208 -7.85 -8.76 6.82
CA VAL A 208 -6.86 -9.57 6.11
C VAL A 208 -7.08 -11.04 6.45
N GLU A 209 -7.29 -11.86 5.43
CA GLU A 209 -7.57 -13.29 5.55
C GLU A 209 -6.39 -14.14 5.11
N ARG A 210 -5.48 -13.62 4.26
CA ARG A 210 -4.27 -14.33 3.81
C ARG A 210 -3.05 -13.41 3.77
N VAL A 211 -1.93 -13.89 4.30
CA VAL A 211 -0.71 -13.10 4.50
C VAL A 211 0.51 -13.82 3.95
N GLY A 212 1.28 -13.10 3.14
CA GLY A 212 2.67 -13.45 2.83
C GLY A 212 3.61 -12.58 3.65
N ILE A 213 4.70 -13.13 4.16
CA ILE A 213 5.66 -12.41 4.97
C ILE A 213 7.03 -12.57 4.34
N ASP A 214 7.68 -11.47 3.97
CA ASP A 214 9.07 -11.46 3.52
C ASP A 214 9.96 -10.84 4.59
N LEU A 215 10.77 -11.70 5.21
CA LEU A 215 11.81 -11.33 6.18
C LEU A 215 13.20 -11.74 5.66
N TRP A 216 13.42 -11.78 4.34
CA TRP A 216 14.72 -12.19 3.79
C TRP A 216 15.88 -11.32 4.32
N ASN A 217 15.60 -10.05 4.61
CA ASN A 217 16.57 -9.07 5.11
C ASN A 217 16.42 -8.78 6.62
N GLN A 218 15.60 -9.53 7.37
CA GLN A 218 15.37 -9.29 8.80
C GLN A 218 15.32 -10.61 9.61
N PRO A 219 16.01 -10.71 10.76
CA PRO A 219 15.92 -11.89 11.62
C PRO A 219 14.49 -12.15 12.11
N LEU A 220 14.04 -13.42 12.08
CA LEU A 220 12.70 -13.81 12.52
C LEU A 220 12.43 -13.39 13.97
N SER A 221 13.42 -13.54 14.86
CA SER A 221 13.30 -13.18 16.27
C SER A 221 12.96 -11.71 16.51
N GLN A 222 13.47 -10.81 15.66
CA GLN A 222 13.19 -9.37 15.75
C GLN A 222 11.80 -9.01 15.23
N ALA A 223 11.28 -9.78 14.26
CA ALA A 223 9.95 -9.56 13.67
C ALA A 223 8.81 -10.23 14.46
N GLN A 224 9.12 -11.23 15.30
CA GLN A 224 8.14 -12.06 16.03
C GLN A 224 7.08 -11.23 16.75
N ALA A 225 7.50 -10.31 17.62
CA ALA A 225 6.59 -9.48 18.41
C ALA A 225 5.75 -8.56 17.52
N GLN A 226 6.38 -7.99 16.48
CA GLN A 226 5.72 -7.11 15.53
C GLN A 226 4.72 -7.85 14.65
N LEU A 227 4.81 -9.18 14.44
CA LEU A 227 3.88 -9.93 13.60
C LEU A 227 2.73 -10.59 14.38
N GLN A 228 2.84 -10.73 15.71
CA GLN A 228 1.77 -11.35 16.52
C GLN A 228 0.38 -10.71 16.33
N PRO A 229 0.23 -9.37 16.25
CA PRO A 229 -1.08 -8.75 16.08
C PRO A 229 -1.81 -9.19 14.81
N VAL A 230 -1.13 -9.31 13.66
CA VAL A 230 -1.78 -9.82 12.43
C VAL A 230 -1.98 -11.34 12.49
N LEU A 231 -0.98 -12.10 12.95
CA LEU A 231 -1.06 -13.56 12.95
C LEU A 231 -2.19 -14.08 13.84
N SER A 232 -2.37 -13.47 15.01
CA SER A 232 -3.46 -13.84 15.93
C SER A 232 -4.87 -13.63 15.36
N ARG A 233 -5.03 -12.78 14.34
CA ARG A 233 -6.31 -12.51 13.64
C ARG A 233 -6.58 -13.49 12.49
N ILE A 234 -5.56 -14.22 12.02
CA ILE A 234 -5.70 -15.17 10.90
C ILE A 234 -6.32 -16.48 11.40
N ARG A 235 -7.33 -16.97 10.67
CA ARG A 235 -8.08 -18.18 11.02
C ARG A 235 -7.18 -19.43 11.02
N SER A 236 -6.56 -19.74 9.88
CA SER A 236 -5.65 -20.87 9.75
C SER A 236 -4.23 -20.41 9.41
N ILE A 237 -3.36 -20.34 10.42
CA ILE A 237 -1.94 -20.04 10.23
C ILE A 237 -1.27 -20.95 9.20
N LYS A 238 -1.63 -22.25 9.21
CA LYS A 238 -1.02 -23.24 8.33
C LYS A 238 -1.38 -23.03 6.86
N ASP A 239 -2.62 -22.61 6.60
CA ASP A 239 -3.18 -22.55 5.24
C ASP A 239 -3.15 -21.13 4.65
N ASP A 240 -3.17 -20.10 5.50
CA ASP A 240 -3.33 -18.70 5.12
C ASP A 240 -2.10 -17.83 5.40
N VAL A 241 -1.02 -18.40 5.94
CA VAL A 241 0.24 -17.66 6.14
C VAL A 241 1.40 -18.41 5.51
N ALA A 242 2.19 -17.69 4.71
CA ALA A 242 3.48 -18.17 4.20
C ALA A 242 4.59 -17.16 4.50
N ILE A 243 5.80 -17.66 4.72
CA ILE A 243 6.98 -16.85 5.01
C ILE A 243 8.14 -17.17 4.05
N LEU A 244 8.76 -16.10 3.53
CA LEU A 244 10.05 -16.10 2.86
C LEU A 244 11.10 -15.55 3.85
N SER A 245 12.08 -16.36 4.23
CA SER A 245 13.15 -15.95 5.14
C SER A 245 14.39 -16.80 4.97
N ARG A 246 15.56 -16.28 5.39
CA ARG A 246 16.81 -17.05 5.46
C ARG A 246 16.68 -18.14 6.52
N GLN A 247 17.26 -19.31 6.25
CA GLN A 247 17.36 -20.41 7.21
C GLN A 247 18.32 -20.07 8.35
#